data_AF-A0AAD2K3V1-F1
#
_entry.id   AF-A0AAD2K3V1-F1
#
_cell.length_a   1.000
_cell.length_b   1.000
_cell.length_c   1.000
_cell.angle_alpha   90.00
_cell.angle_beta   90.00
_cell.angle_gamma   90.00
#
_symmetry.space_group_name_H-M   'P 1'
#
loop_
_entity.id
_entity.type
_entity.pdbx_description
1 polymer ?
#
loop_
_entity_poly.entity_id
_entity_poly.type
_entity_poly.pdbx_seq_one_letter_code
_entity_poly.pdbx_strand_id
1 'polypeptide(L)'
;MHSRVLSSRADLSFRPRLSVSRGLNFQPIAEGSEYYRSDTIGVNRIGYRYTPAGINGPGHVLPCRTIESSPQTYRISWEDRSTFVAVTQDGLGLLGSTGFRSARCNAPIREGSWYMEVKVLSGGGQHASGEGKREGSHVRLGWGRREAPLNGPVGLDGYSYGIRDKTGEKVALSRPRPYGRPYGSGDVIGMYISLPPKRQANPKNHHDPARLKRERIAIDLKGQEMFESLEYTQSKEMSVLMDYSGKSTNSSSIAASKKVASGKLPERGPKSTPKANTGNLRPLPTLAGSRIAFFINGECQGTAFEELYDYLQLEQTSVSRKNQARRRVREGVKEHTENPFDDGTLGYYPFISLFNEASVRLNPGPNFAFPPPRDIDAMLSGQTEAADEQTWRPICERYPEFMEEQWELDKLDEAEAVIEAEKMAIAEQVQNEKRTQRQKKRQQAEVRKRVKLSETPMPEDSSVFLNPQPTPQPSPLRHETAFVIEAGLNNPSPLRQHSVPGDADGVQVDDDPAQIEVVR
;
A
#
# COMPACT_ATOMS: atom_id res chain seq x y z
N MET A 1 35.20 -18.87 21.34
CA MET A 1 34.62 -17.57 20.97
C MET A 1 33.12 -17.76 20.84
N HIS A 2 32.34 -17.34 21.84
CA HIS A 2 30.90 -17.58 21.89
C HIS A 2 30.17 -16.55 21.03
N SER A 3 29.47 -17.01 19.98
CA SER A 3 28.47 -16.23 19.27
C SER A 3 27.29 -15.98 20.21
N ARG A 4 27.19 -14.76 20.76
CA ARG A 4 25.94 -14.31 21.36
C ARG A 4 24.99 -13.91 20.24
N VAL A 5 24.20 -14.90 19.80
CA VAL A 5 22.97 -14.68 19.05
C VAL A 5 22.00 -13.96 19.99
N LEU A 6 21.83 -12.65 19.77
CA LEU A 6 20.78 -11.89 20.41
C LEU A 6 19.44 -12.29 19.77
N SER A 7 18.70 -13.11 20.51
CA SER A 7 17.24 -13.20 20.62
C SER A 7 16.37 -12.87 19.39
N SER A 8 15.70 -13.92 18.88
CA SER A 8 14.35 -13.93 18.30
C SER A 8 14.06 -13.25 16.95
N ARG A 9 15.04 -13.11 16.04
CA ARG A 9 14.73 -13.15 14.60
C ARG A 9 14.95 -14.59 14.13
N ALA A 10 13.90 -15.22 13.59
CA ALA A 10 13.93 -16.61 13.17
C ALA A 10 15.20 -16.91 12.39
N ASP A 11 15.90 -17.99 12.73
CA ASP A 11 17.08 -18.43 12.00
C ASP A 11 16.69 -18.72 10.54
N LEU A 12 17.03 -17.79 9.65
CA LEU A 12 16.68 -17.85 8.22
C LEU A 12 17.59 -18.83 7.46
N SER A 13 18.60 -19.41 8.10
CA SER A 13 19.62 -20.24 7.43
C SER A 13 19.05 -21.53 6.82
N PHE A 14 17.97 -22.08 7.41
CA PHE A 14 17.30 -23.30 6.92
C PHE A 14 16.24 -23.04 5.86
N ARG A 15 15.89 -21.77 5.58
CA ARG A 15 14.87 -21.43 4.59
C ARG A 15 15.48 -21.33 3.18
N PRO A 16 14.73 -21.69 2.13
CA PRO A 16 15.24 -21.64 0.77
C PRO A 16 15.51 -20.19 0.33
N ARG A 17 16.65 -19.98 -0.33
CA ARG A 17 17.03 -18.69 -0.91
C ARG A 17 16.45 -18.59 -2.32
N LEU A 18 15.29 -17.97 -2.40
CA LEU A 18 14.60 -17.78 -3.66
C LEU A 18 15.18 -16.58 -4.44
N SER A 19 15.20 -16.69 -5.77
CA SER A 19 15.38 -15.57 -6.71
C SER A 19 14.08 -15.15 -7.39
N VAL A 20 13.06 -16.01 -7.32
CA VAL A 20 11.70 -15.79 -7.81
C VAL A 20 10.74 -16.28 -6.73
N SER A 21 9.71 -15.51 -6.41
CA SER A 21 8.74 -15.84 -5.38
C SER A 21 8.05 -17.16 -5.68
N ARG A 22 7.62 -17.87 -4.63
CA ARG A 22 6.72 -19.02 -4.79
C ARG A 22 5.44 -18.46 -5.43
N GLY A 23 5.18 -18.85 -6.67
CA GLY A 23 4.12 -18.26 -7.49
C GLY A 23 2.73 -18.33 -6.82
N LEU A 24 1.76 -17.69 -7.45
CA LEU A 24 0.39 -17.68 -6.93
C LEU A 24 -0.21 -19.08 -6.92
N ASN A 25 -1.02 -19.35 -5.89
CA ASN A 25 -1.96 -20.47 -5.96
C ASN A 25 -3.14 -20.04 -6.85
N PHE A 26 -3.12 -20.50 -8.10
CA PHE A 26 -4.14 -20.20 -9.10
C PHE A 26 -5.30 -21.19 -8.99
N GLN A 27 -6.43 -20.73 -8.45
CA GLN A 27 -7.66 -21.53 -8.37
C GLN A 27 -8.57 -21.21 -9.56
N PRO A 28 -8.87 -22.17 -10.44
CA PRO A 28 -9.69 -21.90 -11.62
C PRO A 28 -11.09 -21.46 -11.20
N ILE A 29 -11.68 -20.48 -11.90
CA ILE A 29 -13.03 -19.99 -11.57
C ILE A 29 -14.14 -20.98 -11.95
N ALA A 30 -13.86 -21.87 -12.89
CA ALA A 30 -14.72 -22.94 -13.37
C ALA A 30 -13.84 -24.02 -14.01
N GLU A 31 -14.38 -25.23 -14.18
CA GLU A 31 -13.69 -26.32 -14.86
C GLU A 31 -13.31 -25.92 -16.30
N GLY A 32 -12.05 -26.11 -16.66
CA GLY A 32 -11.52 -25.72 -17.98
C GLY A 32 -11.33 -24.21 -18.20
N SER A 33 -11.57 -23.36 -17.19
CA SER A 33 -11.38 -21.92 -17.33
C SER A 33 -9.90 -21.53 -17.43
N GLU A 34 -9.59 -20.59 -18.33
CA GLU A 34 -8.27 -19.94 -18.41
C GLU A 34 -8.05 -18.88 -17.30
N TYR A 35 -9.12 -18.52 -16.57
CA TYR A 35 -9.09 -17.48 -15.53
C TYR A 35 -9.09 -18.09 -14.14
N TYR A 36 -8.33 -17.45 -13.25
CA TYR A 36 -8.06 -17.94 -11.91
C TYR A 36 -8.27 -16.84 -10.87
N ARG A 37 -8.74 -17.26 -9.69
CA ARG A 37 -8.65 -16.49 -8.45
C ARG A 37 -7.32 -16.77 -7.76
N SER A 38 -6.89 -15.83 -6.93
CA SER A 38 -5.60 -15.86 -6.25
C SER A 38 -5.77 -15.57 -4.76
N ASP A 39 -5.73 -16.60 -3.93
CA ASP A 39 -6.11 -16.52 -2.50
C ASP A 39 -4.94 -16.19 -1.55
N THR A 40 -3.71 -16.39 -2.00
CA THR A 40 -2.50 -16.31 -1.15
C THR A 40 -1.69 -15.03 -1.31
N ILE A 41 -2.20 -14.02 -2.02
CA ILE A 41 -1.46 -12.78 -2.28
C ILE A 41 -1.41 -11.87 -1.05
N GLY A 42 -0.26 -11.25 -0.80
CA GLY A 42 -0.14 -10.04 0.00
C GLY A 42 -0.71 -8.84 -0.75
N VAL A 43 -2.03 -8.68 -0.70
CA VAL A 43 -2.71 -7.59 -1.43
C VAL A 43 -2.43 -6.26 -0.75
N ASN A 44 -2.07 -5.23 -1.53
CA ASN A 44 -1.86 -3.89 -1.03
C ASN A 44 -3.14 -3.37 -0.37
N ARG A 45 -3.09 -3.10 0.93
CA ARG A 45 -4.27 -2.70 1.71
C ARG A 45 -3.87 -1.93 2.98
N ILE A 46 -4.79 -1.09 3.46
CA ILE A 46 -4.69 -0.43 4.77
C ILE A 46 -3.39 0.39 4.91
N GLY A 47 -2.95 1.06 3.84
CA GLY A 47 -1.75 1.89 3.86
C GLY A 47 -0.43 1.13 3.77
N TYR A 48 -0.46 -0.15 3.39
CA TYR A 48 0.74 -0.96 3.17
C TYR A 48 0.78 -1.53 1.75
N ARG A 49 2.02 -1.64 1.27
CA ARG A 49 2.37 -2.27 0.01
C ARG A 49 3.27 -3.47 0.28
N TYR A 50 2.98 -4.57 -0.40
CA TYR A 50 3.78 -5.79 -0.31
C TYR A 50 4.57 -6.00 -1.59
N THR A 51 5.82 -6.42 -1.45
CA THR A 51 6.68 -6.82 -2.59
C THR A 51 7.43 -8.10 -2.25
N PRO A 52 7.68 -9.00 -3.21
CA PRO A 52 8.38 -10.24 -2.93
C PRO A 52 9.80 -10.02 -2.40
N ALA A 53 10.16 -10.77 -1.36
CA ALA A 53 11.49 -10.74 -0.78
C ALA A 53 12.15 -12.13 -0.83
N GLY A 54 13.46 -12.16 -1.00
CA GLY A 54 14.29 -13.36 -0.95
C GLY A 54 15.38 -13.21 0.09
N ILE A 55 15.72 -14.31 0.75
CA ILE A 55 16.73 -14.33 1.82
C ILE A 55 18.13 -14.12 1.23
N ASN A 56 18.90 -13.22 1.84
CA ASN A 56 20.29 -12.95 1.44
C ASN A 56 21.25 -14.07 1.85
N GLY A 57 22.37 -14.13 1.13
CA GLY A 57 23.47 -15.04 1.45
C GLY A 57 24.24 -14.60 2.70
N PRO A 58 25.18 -15.43 3.19
CA PRO A 58 26.11 -15.02 4.24
C PRO A 58 26.88 -13.77 3.81
N GLY A 59 27.21 -12.91 4.78
CA GLY A 59 27.99 -11.69 4.55
C GLY A 59 27.17 -10.44 4.26
N HIS A 60 25.85 -10.54 4.14
CA HIS A 60 24.96 -9.37 4.06
C HIS A 60 24.49 -8.97 5.46
N VAL A 61 24.38 -7.65 5.69
CA VAL A 61 23.81 -7.05 6.89
C VAL A 61 22.28 -7.14 6.83
N LEU A 62 21.69 -6.86 5.67
CA LEU A 62 20.25 -6.99 5.49
C LEU A 62 19.85 -8.45 5.25
N PRO A 63 18.80 -8.95 5.94
CA PRO A 63 18.42 -10.36 5.87
C PRO A 63 17.77 -10.76 4.53
N CYS A 64 17.18 -9.80 3.81
CA CYS A 64 16.45 -10.05 2.57
C CYS A 64 16.78 -9.00 1.51
N ARG A 65 16.53 -9.35 0.25
CA ARG A 65 16.56 -8.49 -0.96
C ARG A 65 15.29 -8.66 -1.77
N THR A 66 15.04 -7.76 -2.72
CA THR A 66 13.92 -7.84 -3.65
C THR A 66 14.12 -9.00 -4.61
N ILE A 67 13.05 -9.76 -4.84
CA ILE A 67 13.00 -10.81 -5.85
C ILE A 67 11.80 -10.62 -6.76
N GLU A 68 11.83 -11.27 -7.91
CA GLU A 68 10.73 -11.20 -8.88
C GLU A 68 9.60 -12.16 -8.53
N SER A 69 8.47 -12.01 -9.23
CA SER A 69 7.39 -13.00 -9.22
C SER A 69 7.16 -13.51 -10.63
N SER A 70 6.98 -14.82 -10.77
CA SER A 70 6.65 -15.44 -12.06
C SER A 70 5.27 -14.98 -12.58
N PRO A 71 5.10 -14.78 -13.90
CA PRO A 71 6.16 -14.64 -14.91
C PRO A 71 6.96 -13.35 -14.75
N GLN A 72 8.26 -13.41 -15.09
CA GLN A 72 9.23 -12.30 -15.07
C GLN A 72 9.08 -11.41 -16.31
N THR A 73 7.87 -10.92 -16.54
CA THR A 73 7.53 -10.09 -17.71
C THR A 73 6.70 -8.89 -17.26
N TYR A 74 6.49 -7.93 -18.16
CA TYR A 74 5.52 -6.87 -17.92
C TYR A 74 4.10 -7.45 -17.97
N ARG A 75 3.37 -7.34 -16.87
CA ARG A 75 2.03 -7.95 -16.69
C ARG A 75 1.25 -7.21 -15.63
N ILE A 76 0.03 -7.68 -15.34
CA ILE A 76 -0.70 -7.19 -14.17
C ILE A 76 0.06 -7.51 -12.88
N SER A 77 0.05 -6.57 -11.94
CA SER A 77 0.58 -6.81 -10.60
C SER A 77 -0.29 -7.85 -9.87
N TRP A 78 0.37 -8.71 -9.10
CA TRP A 78 -0.33 -9.66 -8.26
C TRP A 78 -0.89 -8.95 -7.02
N GLU A 79 -0.06 -8.14 -6.39
CA GLU A 79 -0.30 -7.41 -5.14
C GLU A 79 -1.15 -6.16 -5.34
N ASP A 80 -1.05 -5.53 -6.51
CA ASP A 80 -1.67 -4.23 -6.82
C ASP A 80 -2.93 -4.36 -7.71
N ARG A 81 -3.81 -5.26 -7.28
CA ARG A 81 -5.05 -5.62 -7.97
C ARG A 81 -6.16 -5.96 -6.97
N SER A 82 -7.41 -5.63 -7.31
CA SER A 82 -8.55 -6.09 -6.53
C SER A 82 -8.66 -7.61 -6.56
N THR A 83 -8.87 -8.25 -5.40
CA THR A 83 -9.06 -9.70 -5.27
C THR A 83 -10.28 -10.23 -6.03
N PHE A 84 -11.19 -9.35 -6.45
CA PHE A 84 -12.39 -9.68 -7.22
C PHE A 84 -12.18 -9.66 -8.74
N VAL A 85 -10.98 -9.36 -9.21
CA VAL A 85 -10.58 -9.50 -10.62
C VAL A 85 -9.93 -10.87 -10.77
N ALA A 86 -10.41 -11.73 -11.67
CA ALA A 86 -9.72 -12.96 -12.02
C ALA A 86 -8.65 -12.70 -13.09
N VAL A 87 -7.61 -13.54 -13.13
CA VAL A 87 -6.45 -13.37 -14.02
C VAL A 87 -6.04 -14.68 -14.67
N THR A 88 -5.41 -14.62 -15.82
CA THR A 88 -4.70 -15.76 -16.43
C THR A 88 -3.34 -15.98 -15.76
N GLN A 89 -2.76 -17.16 -15.91
CA GLN A 89 -1.45 -17.51 -15.31
C GLN A 89 -0.29 -16.66 -15.86
N ASP A 90 -0.38 -16.22 -17.12
CA ASP A 90 0.58 -15.30 -17.74
C ASP A 90 0.45 -13.86 -17.23
N GLY A 91 -0.64 -13.52 -16.51
CA GLY A 91 -0.92 -12.18 -16.00
C GLY A 91 -1.34 -11.17 -17.07
N LEU A 92 -1.68 -11.63 -18.27
CA LEU A 92 -2.07 -10.77 -19.39
C LEU A 92 -3.58 -10.72 -19.61
N GLY A 93 -4.35 -11.71 -19.17
CA GLY A 93 -5.81 -11.72 -19.21
C GLY A 93 -6.40 -11.28 -17.88
N LEU A 94 -7.41 -10.41 -17.94
CA LEU A 94 -8.20 -9.99 -16.79
C LEU A 94 -9.68 -10.22 -17.04
N LEU A 95 -10.38 -10.72 -16.02
CA LEU A 95 -11.81 -10.92 -16.03
C LEU A 95 -12.42 -10.25 -14.80
N GLY A 96 -13.41 -9.39 -15.05
CA GLY A 96 -14.16 -8.69 -14.03
C GLY A 96 -15.19 -9.59 -13.34
N SER A 97 -15.80 -9.02 -12.31
CA SER A 97 -16.95 -9.58 -11.62
C SER A 97 -17.90 -8.43 -11.27
N THR A 98 -18.75 -8.57 -10.25
CA THR A 98 -19.74 -7.54 -9.93
C THR A 98 -19.13 -6.18 -9.58
N GLY A 99 -19.63 -5.13 -10.25
CA GLY A 99 -19.23 -3.75 -10.00
C GLY A 99 -17.84 -3.41 -10.54
N PHE A 100 -17.43 -2.14 -10.41
CA PHE A 100 -16.13 -1.70 -10.91
C PHE A 100 -15.01 -2.19 -9.99
N ARG A 101 -14.06 -2.92 -10.57
CA ARG A 101 -12.81 -3.35 -9.94
C ARG A 101 -11.65 -3.05 -10.87
N SER A 102 -10.50 -2.76 -10.29
CA SER A 102 -9.35 -2.32 -11.05
C SER A 102 -8.06 -3.02 -10.64
N ALA A 103 -7.10 -2.95 -11.55
CA ALA A 103 -5.79 -3.58 -11.42
C ALA A 103 -4.72 -2.69 -12.08
N ARG A 104 -3.55 -2.60 -11.46
CA ARG A 104 -2.37 -1.91 -12.01
C ARG A 104 -1.33 -2.91 -12.51
N CYS A 105 -0.56 -2.53 -13.53
CA CYS A 105 0.58 -3.33 -13.98
C CYS A 105 1.75 -3.29 -12.97
N ASN A 106 2.72 -4.19 -13.14
CA ASN A 106 3.78 -4.45 -12.16
C ASN A 106 4.95 -3.46 -12.16
N ALA A 107 5.03 -2.50 -13.10
CA ALA A 107 6.07 -1.47 -13.10
C ALA A 107 5.54 -0.07 -13.49
N PRO A 108 5.99 1.01 -12.82
CA PRO A 108 5.58 2.38 -13.09
C PRO A 108 6.26 2.98 -14.32
N ILE A 109 5.57 3.85 -15.03
CA ILE A 109 6.15 4.83 -15.95
C ILE A 109 6.53 6.08 -15.18
N ARG A 110 7.79 6.49 -15.30
CA ARG A 110 8.38 7.59 -14.52
C ARG A 110 8.86 8.75 -15.39
N GLU A 111 9.30 8.45 -16.61
CA GLU A 111 9.73 9.42 -17.61
C GLU A 111 9.68 8.77 -19.00
N GLY A 112 9.83 9.59 -20.04
CA GLY A 112 9.85 9.13 -21.43
C GLY A 112 8.49 8.76 -21.98
N SER A 113 8.50 8.23 -23.20
CA SER A 113 7.30 7.93 -23.99
C SER A 113 7.10 6.43 -24.15
N TRP A 114 5.91 5.95 -23.78
CA TRP A 114 5.60 4.53 -23.68
C TRP A 114 4.27 4.18 -24.32
N TYR A 115 4.20 2.99 -24.92
CA TYR A 115 3.00 2.49 -25.59
C TYR A 115 2.71 1.03 -25.23
N MET A 116 1.43 0.71 -25.13
CA MET A 116 0.93 -0.66 -25.05
C MET A 116 -0.44 -0.79 -25.68
N GLU A 117 -0.89 -2.02 -25.93
CA GLU A 117 -2.24 -2.31 -26.40
C GLU A 117 -3.04 -3.11 -25.36
N VAL A 118 -4.36 -2.97 -25.42
CA VAL A 118 -5.30 -3.78 -24.66
C VAL A 118 -6.43 -4.21 -25.59
N LYS A 119 -6.59 -5.51 -25.81
CA LYS A 119 -7.71 -6.09 -26.54
C LYS A 119 -8.91 -6.23 -25.61
N VAL A 120 -10.05 -5.66 -25.99
CA VAL A 120 -11.30 -5.85 -25.28
C VAL A 120 -11.93 -7.15 -25.76
N LEU A 121 -12.04 -8.14 -24.86
CA LEU A 121 -12.65 -9.43 -25.17
C LEU A 121 -14.17 -9.38 -24.95
N SER A 122 -14.58 -8.77 -23.83
CA SER A 122 -15.98 -8.49 -23.48
C SER A 122 -16.08 -7.09 -22.87
N GLY A 123 -16.87 -6.20 -23.49
CA GLY A 123 -17.06 -4.82 -23.07
C GLY A 123 -18.13 -4.12 -23.90
N GLY A 124 -18.20 -2.79 -23.84
CA GLY A 124 -19.12 -1.98 -24.64
C GLY A 124 -20.60 -2.14 -24.25
N GLY A 125 -20.89 -2.70 -23.07
CA GLY A 125 -22.25 -3.03 -22.62
C GLY A 125 -22.72 -4.41 -23.05
N GLN A 126 -21.83 -5.30 -23.53
CA GLN A 126 -22.19 -6.68 -23.84
C GLN A 126 -22.65 -7.43 -22.58
N HIS A 127 -23.79 -8.11 -22.65
CA HIS A 127 -24.25 -8.99 -21.59
C HIS A 127 -23.55 -10.35 -21.69
N ALA A 128 -23.09 -10.88 -20.55
CA ALA A 128 -22.69 -12.28 -20.48
C ALA A 128 -23.92 -13.15 -20.79
N SER A 129 -23.74 -14.18 -21.62
CA SER A 129 -24.80 -15.10 -21.98
C SER A 129 -25.32 -15.83 -20.73
N GLY A 130 -26.54 -15.52 -20.29
CA GLY A 130 -27.24 -16.30 -19.26
C GLY A 130 -27.65 -15.55 -17.98
N GLU A 131 -27.36 -14.27 -17.82
CA GLU A 131 -27.76 -13.53 -16.59
C GLU A 131 -28.67 -12.32 -16.86
N GLY A 132 -29.74 -12.21 -16.06
CA GLY A 132 -30.68 -11.08 -16.06
C GLY A 132 -30.16 -9.79 -15.41
N LYS A 133 -28.83 -9.56 -15.43
CA LYS A 133 -28.24 -8.32 -14.92
C LYS A 133 -28.73 -7.14 -15.77
N ARG A 134 -29.17 -6.07 -15.09
CA ARG A 134 -29.72 -4.86 -15.73
C ARG A 134 -28.67 -4.10 -16.57
N GLU A 135 -27.41 -4.19 -16.19
CA GLU A 135 -26.30 -3.52 -16.89
C GLU A 135 -25.33 -4.55 -17.46
N GLY A 136 -24.88 -4.31 -18.70
CA GLY A 136 -23.89 -5.14 -19.36
C GLY A 136 -22.47 -4.96 -18.81
N SER A 137 -21.52 -5.56 -19.51
CA SER A 137 -20.09 -5.54 -19.17
C SER A 137 -19.44 -4.26 -19.70
N HIS A 138 -18.68 -3.56 -18.84
CA HIS A 138 -18.03 -2.31 -19.22
C HIS A 138 -16.55 -2.28 -18.86
N VAL A 139 -15.76 -1.64 -19.73
CA VAL A 139 -14.31 -1.45 -19.57
C VAL A 139 -13.98 0.04 -19.48
N ARG A 140 -13.03 0.38 -18.60
CA ARG A 140 -12.28 1.64 -18.71
C ARG A 140 -10.79 1.36 -18.66
N LEU A 141 -10.06 2.04 -19.53
CA LEU A 141 -8.62 1.88 -19.71
C LEU A 141 -7.93 3.21 -19.51
N GLY A 142 -6.74 3.20 -18.94
CA GLY A 142 -5.97 4.43 -18.75
C GLY A 142 -4.77 4.27 -17.85
N TRP A 143 -4.41 5.36 -17.19
CA TRP A 143 -3.21 5.45 -16.36
C TRP A 143 -3.61 5.90 -14.95
N GLY A 144 -2.96 5.33 -13.94
CA GLY A 144 -3.23 5.63 -12.54
C GLY A 144 -1.98 5.60 -11.68
N ARG A 145 -1.92 6.49 -10.70
CA ARG A 145 -0.90 6.45 -9.65
C ARG A 145 -1.29 5.44 -8.57
N ARG A 146 -0.40 5.21 -7.60
CA ARG A 146 -0.61 4.25 -6.50
C ARG A 146 -1.78 4.63 -5.57
N GLU A 147 -2.03 5.93 -5.41
CA GLU A 147 -3.09 6.45 -4.53
C GLU A 147 -4.51 6.20 -5.08
N ALA A 148 -4.64 5.86 -6.37
CA ALA A 148 -5.92 5.55 -6.98
C ALA A 148 -6.51 4.25 -6.39
N PRO A 149 -7.80 4.20 -6.01
CA PRO A 149 -8.37 3.04 -5.34
C PRO A 149 -8.68 1.92 -6.34
N LEU A 150 -8.28 0.70 -6.00
CA LEU A 150 -8.54 -0.50 -6.82
C LEU A 150 -10.02 -0.94 -6.83
N ASN A 151 -10.84 -0.40 -5.92
CA ASN A 151 -12.26 -0.71 -5.79
C ASN A 151 -13.17 0.27 -6.55
N GLY A 152 -12.59 1.12 -7.39
CA GLY A 152 -13.31 2.03 -8.26
C GLY A 152 -12.65 2.11 -9.64
N PRO A 153 -13.34 2.70 -10.63
CA PRO A 153 -12.82 2.78 -11.99
C PRO A 153 -11.69 3.80 -12.13
N VAL A 154 -10.82 3.61 -13.11
CA VAL A 154 -9.91 4.64 -13.62
C VAL A 154 -10.71 5.90 -13.99
N GLY A 155 -10.16 7.05 -13.60
CA GLY A 155 -10.79 8.36 -13.73
C GLY A 155 -11.81 8.69 -12.64
N LEU A 156 -11.97 7.85 -11.60
CA LEU A 156 -12.81 8.15 -10.44
C LEU A 156 -12.30 9.38 -9.68
N ASP A 157 -10.98 9.50 -9.51
CA ASP A 157 -10.32 10.51 -8.70
C ASP A 157 -9.34 11.37 -9.52
N GLY A 158 -8.53 12.19 -8.83
CA GLY A 158 -7.47 12.98 -9.47
C GLY A 158 -6.17 12.21 -9.70
N TYR A 159 -6.08 10.97 -9.23
CA TYR A 159 -4.88 10.14 -9.34
C TYR A 159 -4.89 9.25 -10.58
N SER A 160 -5.96 9.31 -11.38
CA SER A 160 -6.16 8.43 -12.51
C SER A 160 -6.87 9.14 -13.68
N TYR A 161 -6.52 8.74 -14.89
CA TYR A 161 -6.98 9.31 -16.16
C TYR A 161 -7.32 8.16 -17.10
N GLY A 162 -8.52 8.14 -17.67
CA GLY A 162 -8.91 7.02 -18.53
C GLY A 162 -9.92 7.38 -19.62
N ILE A 163 -10.24 6.39 -20.44
CA ILE A 163 -11.26 6.44 -21.49
C ILE A 163 -12.36 5.40 -21.20
N ARG A 164 -13.61 5.76 -21.48
CA ARG A 164 -14.79 4.90 -21.30
C ARG A 164 -15.20 4.21 -22.60
N ASP A 165 -15.50 2.92 -22.51
CA ASP A 165 -15.97 2.12 -23.65
C ASP A 165 -17.30 2.62 -24.25
N LYS A 166 -18.31 2.84 -23.41
CA LYS A 166 -19.70 3.10 -23.82
C LYS A 166 -19.85 4.34 -24.71
N THR A 167 -19.06 5.38 -24.47
CA THR A 167 -19.24 6.70 -25.10
C THR A 167 -17.96 7.25 -25.72
N GLY A 168 -16.79 6.63 -25.50
CA GLY A 168 -15.50 7.17 -25.96
C GLY A 168 -15.00 8.38 -25.17
N GLU A 169 -15.69 8.77 -24.10
CA GLU A 169 -15.33 9.92 -23.29
C GLU A 169 -14.06 9.66 -22.49
N LYS A 170 -13.20 10.68 -22.42
CA LYS A 170 -12.11 10.72 -21.45
C LYS A 170 -12.66 11.12 -20.07
N VAL A 171 -12.12 10.55 -19.01
CA VAL A 171 -12.60 10.75 -17.64
C VAL A 171 -11.43 10.90 -16.67
N ALA A 172 -11.51 11.94 -15.85
CA ALA A 172 -10.68 12.18 -14.67
C ALA A 172 -11.56 12.93 -13.64
N LEU A 173 -11.29 12.78 -12.34
CA LEU A 173 -12.07 13.42 -11.27
C LEU A 173 -13.59 13.12 -11.33
N SER A 174 -13.96 11.92 -11.81
CA SER A 174 -15.35 11.53 -12.11
C SER A 174 -16.08 12.44 -13.09
N ARG A 175 -15.36 13.13 -13.98
CA ARG A 175 -15.91 14.07 -14.97
C ARG A 175 -15.63 13.57 -16.37
N PRO A 176 -16.59 12.86 -17.01
CA PRO A 176 -16.51 12.53 -18.41
C PRO A 176 -16.47 13.80 -19.28
N ARG A 177 -15.65 13.77 -20.33
CA ARG A 177 -15.54 14.82 -21.35
C ARG A 177 -15.49 14.16 -22.73
N PRO A 178 -16.08 14.79 -23.78
CA PRO A 178 -15.94 14.31 -25.15
C PRO A 178 -14.47 14.15 -25.54
N TYR A 179 -14.15 13.10 -26.29
CA TYR A 179 -12.79 12.81 -26.71
C TYR A 179 -12.72 11.95 -27.97
N GLY A 180 -12.97 10.64 -27.86
CA GLY A 180 -12.90 9.69 -28.97
C GLY A 180 -14.23 9.04 -29.26
N ARG A 181 -14.22 8.06 -30.17
CA ARG A 181 -15.40 7.23 -30.44
C ARG A 181 -15.61 6.14 -29.36
N PRO A 182 -16.84 5.62 -29.20
CA PRO A 182 -17.09 4.40 -28.43
C PRO A 182 -16.26 3.21 -28.93
N TYR A 183 -15.99 2.27 -28.04
CA TYR A 183 -15.32 1.01 -28.34
C TYR A 183 -15.95 -0.14 -27.54
N GLY A 184 -15.73 -1.38 -27.97
CA GLY A 184 -16.32 -2.55 -27.34
C GLY A 184 -15.59 -3.84 -27.65
N SER A 185 -16.28 -4.96 -27.47
CA SER A 185 -15.73 -6.30 -27.70
C SER A 185 -15.15 -6.45 -29.10
N GLY A 186 -13.92 -6.96 -29.17
CA GLY A 186 -13.15 -7.14 -30.41
C GLY A 186 -12.15 -6.02 -30.67
N ASP A 187 -12.38 -4.80 -30.16
CA ASP A 187 -11.49 -3.66 -30.40
C ASP A 187 -10.17 -3.81 -29.65
N VAL A 188 -9.11 -3.27 -30.25
CA VAL A 188 -7.78 -3.14 -29.65
C VAL A 188 -7.51 -1.66 -29.36
N ILE A 189 -7.26 -1.37 -28.09
CA ILE A 189 -7.06 -0.02 -27.60
C ILE A 189 -5.58 0.20 -27.36
N GLY A 190 -4.97 1.09 -28.15
CA GLY A 190 -3.62 1.58 -27.92
C GLY A 190 -3.62 2.63 -26.81
N MET A 191 -2.68 2.52 -25.88
CA MET A 191 -2.51 3.40 -24.74
C MET A 191 -1.13 4.03 -24.78
N TYR A 192 -1.08 5.35 -24.95
CA TYR A 192 0.15 6.13 -25.00
C TYR A 192 0.25 7.05 -23.79
N ILE A 193 1.46 7.17 -23.24
CA ILE A 193 1.83 8.19 -22.25
C ILE A 193 3.21 8.74 -22.57
N SER A 194 3.37 10.05 -22.50
CA SER A 194 4.66 10.74 -22.60
C SER A 194 4.84 11.59 -21.35
N LEU A 195 5.96 11.39 -20.66
CA LEU A 195 6.34 12.07 -19.42
C LEU A 195 7.68 12.79 -19.61
N PRO A 196 7.86 13.99 -19.02
CA PRO A 196 9.15 14.66 -19.05
C PRO A 196 10.23 13.85 -18.30
N PRO A 197 11.53 14.17 -18.51
CA PRO A 197 12.61 13.58 -17.74
C PRO A 197 12.38 13.69 -16.23
N LYS A 198 12.77 12.65 -15.49
CA LYS A 198 12.60 12.57 -14.04
C LYS A 198 13.30 13.75 -13.37
N ARG A 199 12.54 14.51 -12.58
CA ARG A 199 13.08 15.60 -11.77
C ARG A 199 14.08 15.06 -10.75
N GLN A 200 15.26 15.66 -10.72
CA GLN A 200 16.28 15.36 -9.72
C GLN A 200 15.95 16.02 -8.38
N ALA A 201 16.27 15.32 -7.29
CA ALA A 201 16.12 15.85 -5.93
C ALA A 201 17.09 17.02 -5.72
N ASN A 202 16.61 18.11 -5.11
CA ASN A 202 17.47 19.22 -4.73
C ASN A 202 18.36 18.79 -3.54
N PRO A 203 19.69 18.69 -3.71
CA PRO A 203 20.57 18.21 -2.64
C PRO A 203 20.56 19.10 -1.39
N LYS A 204 20.19 20.38 -1.54
CA LYS A 204 20.11 21.34 -0.43
C LYS A 204 18.81 21.24 0.36
N ASN A 205 17.77 20.60 -0.19
CA ASN A 205 16.48 20.44 0.49
C ASN A 205 16.28 18.99 0.96
N HIS A 206 16.55 18.72 2.24
CA HIS A 206 16.36 17.40 2.84
C HIS A 206 14.90 16.94 2.87
N HIS A 207 13.94 17.84 2.60
CA HIS A 207 12.51 17.55 2.57
C HIS A 207 11.93 17.54 1.15
N ASP A 208 12.79 17.59 0.13
CA ASP A 208 12.37 17.45 -1.26
C ASP A 208 11.72 16.07 -1.48
N PRO A 209 10.46 15.99 -1.95
CA PRO A 209 9.78 14.73 -2.19
C PRO A 209 10.43 13.87 -3.28
N ALA A 210 11.26 14.43 -4.17
CA ALA A 210 12.04 13.66 -5.15
C ALA A 210 13.22 12.92 -4.52
N ARG A 211 13.57 13.21 -3.26
CA ARG A 211 14.60 12.45 -2.54
C ARG A 211 14.16 10.99 -2.49
N LEU A 212 15.08 10.11 -2.85
CA LEU A 212 14.89 8.67 -2.74
C LEU A 212 15.04 8.24 -1.28
N LYS A 213 13.99 7.66 -0.70
CA LYS A 213 13.99 7.08 0.64
C LYS A 213 13.01 5.91 0.69
N ARG A 214 13.56 4.70 0.84
CA ARG A 214 12.78 3.46 0.92
C ARG A 214 12.84 2.91 2.34
N GLU A 215 11.68 2.79 2.97
CA GLU A 215 11.53 2.15 4.29
C GLU A 215 10.66 0.90 4.12
N ARG A 216 11.25 -0.26 4.42
CA ARG A 216 10.59 -1.56 4.26
C ARG A 216 11.07 -2.55 5.31
N ILE A 217 10.19 -3.47 5.70
CA ILE A 217 10.50 -4.54 6.65
C ILE A 217 10.24 -5.90 6.00
N ALA A 218 11.14 -6.85 6.20
CA ALA A 218 10.91 -8.23 5.78
C ALA A 218 9.95 -8.92 6.76
N ILE A 219 8.90 -9.51 6.22
CA ILE A 219 7.89 -10.28 6.95
C ILE A 219 7.72 -11.67 6.31
N ASP A 220 7.30 -12.64 7.11
CA ASP A 220 6.79 -13.92 6.62
C ASP A 220 5.28 -13.78 6.43
N LEU A 221 4.84 -13.75 5.18
CA LEU A 221 3.43 -13.67 4.83
C LEU A 221 2.99 -14.98 4.19
N LYS A 222 2.23 -15.78 4.95
CA LYS A 222 1.69 -17.08 4.51
C LYS A 222 2.79 -18.05 4.00
N GLY A 223 3.98 -18.03 4.60
CA GLY A 223 5.10 -18.91 4.24
C GLY A 223 5.96 -18.41 3.07
N GLN A 224 5.75 -17.17 2.63
CA GLN A 224 6.56 -16.47 1.64
C GLN A 224 7.16 -15.20 2.27
N GLU A 225 8.45 -14.99 2.10
CA GLU A 225 9.12 -13.76 2.47
C GLU A 225 8.63 -12.61 1.58
N MET A 226 8.15 -11.55 2.22
CA MET A 226 7.68 -10.33 1.57
C MET A 226 8.29 -9.12 2.27
N PHE A 227 8.52 -8.04 1.54
CA PHE A 227 8.70 -6.73 2.13
C PHE A 227 7.35 -6.05 2.31
N GLU A 228 7.08 -5.58 3.52
CA GLU A 228 6.02 -4.62 3.81
C GLU A 228 6.62 -3.21 3.81
N SER A 229 6.05 -2.32 3.00
CA SER A 229 6.40 -0.89 2.90
C SER A 229 5.15 -0.04 3.10
N LEU A 230 5.31 1.24 3.43
CA LEU A 230 4.18 2.17 3.47
C LEU A 230 3.66 2.44 2.06
N GLU A 231 2.33 2.43 1.91
CA GLU A 231 1.66 2.83 0.68
C GLU A 231 1.33 4.32 0.70
N TYR A 232 1.34 4.94 -0.48
CA TYR A 232 1.00 6.34 -0.64
C TYR A 232 -0.49 6.60 -0.41
N THR A 233 -0.80 7.64 0.36
CA THR A 233 -2.16 7.99 0.76
C THR A 233 -2.72 9.14 -0.06
N GLN A 234 -4.05 9.21 -0.16
CA GLN A 234 -4.70 10.32 -0.83
C GLN A 234 -4.54 11.62 -0.01
N SER A 235 -3.90 12.60 -0.63
CA SER A 235 -3.80 13.97 -0.10
C SER A 235 -5.16 14.68 -0.07
N LYS A 236 -5.34 15.55 0.93
CA LYS A 236 -6.55 16.38 1.07
C LYS A 236 -6.72 17.31 -0.13
N GLU A 237 -5.62 17.81 -0.68
CA GLU A 237 -5.61 18.67 -1.86
C GLU A 237 -6.30 18.00 -3.06
N MET A 238 -5.96 16.74 -3.31
CA MET A 238 -6.57 15.95 -4.39
C MET A 238 -8.01 15.55 -4.07
N SER A 239 -8.32 15.23 -2.82
CA SER A 239 -9.71 14.95 -2.39
C SER A 239 -10.62 16.17 -2.62
N VAL A 240 -10.15 17.38 -2.32
CA VAL A 240 -10.93 18.61 -2.50
C VAL A 240 -11.26 18.89 -3.97
N LEU A 241 -10.42 18.46 -4.93
CA LEU A 241 -10.74 18.58 -6.36
C LEU A 241 -12.04 17.86 -6.73
N MET A 242 -12.37 16.78 -6.01
CA MET A 242 -13.63 16.06 -6.17
C MET A 242 -14.83 16.85 -5.63
N ASP A 243 -14.66 17.53 -4.49
CA ASP A 243 -15.72 18.28 -3.78
C ASP A 243 -16.14 19.57 -4.50
N TYR A 244 -15.24 20.16 -5.30
CA TYR A 244 -15.59 21.30 -6.16
C TYR A 244 -16.64 20.97 -7.24
N SER A 245 -17.10 19.72 -7.34
CA SER A 245 -18.08 19.23 -8.31
C SER A 245 -19.54 19.68 -8.10
N GLY A 246 -19.84 20.60 -7.16
CA GLY A 246 -21.24 20.81 -6.73
C GLY A 246 -21.77 22.23 -6.52
N LYS A 247 -21.00 23.33 -6.58
CA LYS A 247 -21.59 24.69 -6.53
C LYS A 247 -21.90 25.19 -7.93
N SER A 248 -22.86 24.54 -8.58
CA SER A 248 -23.63 25.17 -9.66
C SER A 248 -24.57 26.21 -9.02
N THR A 249 -24.40 27.48 -9.37
CA THR A 249 -25.33 28.56 -9.04
C THR A 249 -26.56 28.60 -9.96
N ASN A 250 -26.80 27.59 -10.80
CA ASN A 250 -27.96 27.57 -11.69
C ASN A 250 -28.56 26.16 -11.83
N SER A 251 -29.26 25.70 -10.79
CA SER A 251 -30.35 24.74 -10.98
C SER A 251 -31.60 25.34 -10.35
N SER A 252 -32.37 26.06 -11.16
CA SER A 252 -33.77 26.35 -10.90
C SER A 252 -34.51 25.00 -10.76
N SER A 253 -34.68 24.55 -9.53
CA SER A 253 -35.51 23.41 -9.21
C SER A 253 -36.95 23.72 -9.63
N ILE A 254 -37.45 22.98 -10.61
CA ILE A 254 -38.86 22.94 -10.96
C ILE A 254 -39.63 22.55 -9.70
N ALA A 255 -40.55 23.43 -9.30
CA ALA A 255 -41.42 23.25 -8.16
C ALA A 255 -42.37 22.07 -8.41
N ALA A 256 -42.27 21.03 -7.58
CA ALA A 256 -43.33 20.03 -7.42
C ALA A 256 -44.13 20.38 -6.16
N SER A 257 -45.43 20.57 -6.39
CA SER A 257 -46.44 21.03 -5.44
C SER A 257 -46.65 20.06 -4.27
N LYS A 258 -46.93 20.67 -3.10
CA LYS A 258 -47.34 20.06 -1.83
C LYS A 258 -48.33 18.88 -1.95
N LYS A 259 -48.13 17.85 -1.11
CA LYS A 259 -49.17 17.30 -0.22
C LYS A 259 -48.57 16.91 1.13
N VAL A 260 -49.36 17.17 2.16
CA VAL A 260 -49.04 17.17 3.60
C VAL A 260 -49.44 15.82 4.21
N ALA A 261 -48.59 15.24 5.07
CA ALA A 261 -49.04 14.34 6.13
C ALA A 261 -48.05 14.29 7.30
N SER A 262 -48.58 14.71 8.45
CA SER A 262 -48.10 14.64 9.83
C SER A 262 -47.26 13.41 10.24
N GLY A 263 -46.11 13.65 10.90
CA GLY A 263 -45.41 12.66 11.73
C GLY A 263 -44.06 13.18 12.25
N LYS A 264 -43.94 13.42 13.56
CA LYS A 264 -42.74 13.94 14.25
C LYS A 264 -41.50 13.04 14.05
N LEU A 265 -40.37 13.65 13.67
CA LEU A 265 -39.01 13.09 13.72
C LEU A 265 -38.17 13.91 14.72
N PRO A 266 -37.19 13.30 15.42
CA PRO A 266 -36.51 13.92 16.56
C PRO A 266 -35.53 15.03 16.15
N GLU A 267 -35.25 15.86 17.13
CA GLU A 267 -34.61 17.18 17.10
C GLU A 267 -33.25 17.20 16.39
N ARG A 268 -33.17 18.07 15.37
CA ARG A 268 -31.97 18.39 14.61
C ARG A 268 -30.98 19.12 15.52
N GLY A 269 -29.85 18.49 15.84
CA GLY A 269 -28.67 19.19 16.35
C GLY A 269 -28.25 20.33 15.39
N PRO A 270 -27.54 21.35 15.89
CA PRO A 270 -27.30 22.58 15.14
C PRO A 270 -26.60 22.25 13.82
N LYS A 271 -27.19 22.73 12.71
CA LYS A 271 -26.60 22.69 11.37
C LYS A 271 -25.22 23.35 11.45
N SER A 272 -24.16 22.56 11.50
CA SER A 272 -22.84 23.06 11.16
C SER A 272 -22.90 23.44 9.69
N THR A 273 -22.90 24.73 9.40
CA THR A 273 -22.57 25.23 8.08
C THR A 273 -21.19 24.67 7.73
N PRO A 274 -21.02 23.89 6.64
CA PRO A 274 -19.69 23.60 6.17
C PRO A 274 -19.13 24.91 5.63
N LYS A 275 -18.45 25.68 6.49
CA LYS A 275 -17.51 26.68 6.01
C LYS A 275 -16.54 25.90 5.13
N ALA A 276 -16.54 26.20 3.84
CA ALA A 276 -15.53 25.72 2.92
C ALA A 276 -14.19 26.15 3.51
N ASN A 277 -13.48 25.19 4.09
CA ASN A 277 -12.19 25.44 4.73
C ASN A 277 -11.16 25.45 3.60
N THR A 278 -11.23 26.45 2.71
CA THR A 278 -10.24 26.71 1.66
C THR A 278 -8.96 27.33 2.24
N GLY A 279 -8.59 26.93 3.46
CA GLY A 279 -7.40 27.43 4.15
C GLY A 279 -6.16 26.68 3.66
N ASN A 280 -5.27 27.38 2.95
CA ASN A 280 -3.92 26.97 2.56
C ASN A 280 -3.76 25.50 2.13
N LEU A 281 -4.44 25.10 1.06
CA LEU A 281 -4.10 23.87 0.34
C LEU A 281 -2.73 24.03 -0.32
N ARG A 282 -1.90 22.98 -0.31
CA ARG A 282 -0.63 22.99 -1.04
C ARG A 282 -0.89 23.03 -2.55
N PRO A 283 -0.02 23.69 -3.34
CA PRO A 283 -0.14 23.63 -4.79
C PRO A 283 0.00 22.19 -5.28
N LEU A 284 -0.74 21.83 -6.32
CA LEU A 284 -0.65 20.55 -7.01
C LEU A 284 0.19 20.76 -8.28
N PRO A 285 1.48 20.37 -8.28
CA PRO A 285 2.33 20.54 -9.45
C PRO A 285 1.86 19.65 -10.61
N THR A 286 2.15 20.08 -11.83
CA THR A 286 1.95 19.29 -13.05
C THR A 286 3.29 18.98 -13.71
N LEU A 287 3.32 17.91 -14.48
CA LEU A 287 4.44 17.50 -15.32
C LEU A 287 4.32 18.23 -16.66
N ALA A 288 5.07 19.31 -16.81
CA ALA A 288 5.05 20.13 -18.02
C ALA A 288 5.39 19.30 -19.27
N GLY A 289 4.57 19.43 -20.32
CA GLY A 289 4.73 18.68 -21.57
C GLY A 289 4.31 17.21 -21.50
N SER A 290 3.85 16.73 -20.35
CA SER A 290 3.28 15.38 -20.25
C SER A 290 1.96 15.27 -21.00
N ARG A 291 1.68 14.10 -21.57
CA ARG A 291 0.41 13.83 -22.25
C ARG A 291 0.02 12.35 -22.26
N ILE A 292 -1.27 12.12 -22.46
CA ILE A 292 -1.88 10.80 -22.68
C ILE A 292 -2.68 10.86 -23.97
N ALA A 293 -2.56 9.83 -24.80
CA ALA A 293 -3.38 9.63 -25.98
C ALA A 293 -3.85 8.18 -26.08
N PHE A 294 -4.91 7.97 -26.84
CA PHE A 294 -5.49 6.64 -27.08
C PHE A 294 -5.70 6.40 -28.57
N PHE A 295 -5.60 5.14 -28.96
CA PHE A 295 -5.83 4.66 -30.30
C PHE A 295 -6.90 3.58 -30.27
N ILE A 296 -7.75 3.51 -31.29
CA ILE A 296 -8.76 2.44 -31.42
C ILE A 296 -8.52 1.76 -32.76
N ASN A 297 -8.07 0.50 -32.72
CA ASN A 297 -7.68 -0.27 -33.91
C ASN A 297 -6.65 0.48 -34.77
N GLY A 298 -5.64 1.08 -34.13
CA GLY A 298 -4.58 1.86 -34.78
C GLY A 298 -4.93 3.32 -35.12
N GLU A 299 -6.20 3.71 -35.03
CA GLU A 299 -6.62 5.08 -35.33
C GLU A 299 -6.49 5.99 -34.10
N CYS A 300 -5.69 7.04 -34.22
CA CYS A 300 -5.49 8.02 -33.16
C CYS A 300 -6.78 8.77 -32.83
N GLN A 301 -7.11 8.88 -31.55
CA GLN A 301 -8.28 9.64 -31.06
C GLN A 301 -7.92 11.09 -30.64
N GLY A 302 -6.67 11.53 -30.91
CA GLY A 302 -6.13 12.82 -30.49
C GLY A 302 -5.52 12.81 -29.09
N THR A 303 -5.23 14.00 -28.54
CA THR A 303 -4.68 14.13 -27.18
C THR A 303 -5.79 14.07 -26.13
N ALA A 304 -5.72 13.09 -25.22
CA ALA A 304 -6.70 12.93 -24.15
C ALA A 304 -6.42 13.88 -22.99
N PHE A 305 -5.21 13.86 -22.45
CA PHE A 305 -4.83 14.66 -21.30
C PHE A 305 -3.47 15.26 -21.53
N GLU A 306 -3.27 16.46 -21.01
CA GLU A 306 -1.99 17.19 -20.99
C GLU A 306 -1.79 17.71 -19.58
N GLU A 307 -0.55 18.04 -19.22
CA GLU A 307 -0.22 18.63 -17.91
C GLU A 307 -0.70 17.74 -16.75
N LEU A 308 -0.34 16.46 -16.79
CA LEU A 308 -0.67 15.48 -15.76
C LEU A 308 -0.13 15.92 -14.39
N TYR A 309 -0.82 15.60 -13.30
CA TYR A 309 -0.33 15.92 -11.97
C TYR A 309 0.99 15.21 -11.66
N ASP A 310 1.92 15.90 -11.02
CA ASP A 310 3.19 15.29 -10.60
C ASP A 310 2.93 14.12 -9.66
N TYR A 311 3.51 12.96 -9.97
CA TYR A 311 3.38 11.75 -9.18
C TYR A 311 4.19 11.82 -7.87
N LEU A 312 5.11 12.79 -7.74
CA LEU A 312 5.82 13.05 -6.50
C LEU A 312 4.84 13.47 -5.39
N GLN A 313 5.17 13.09 -4.16
CA GLN A 313 4.40 13.52 -3.00
C GLN A 313 4.50 15.03 -2.81
N LEU A 314 3.47 15.63 -2.21
CA LEU A 314 3.49 17.06 -1.93
C LEU A 314 4.43 17.36 -0.77
N GLU A 315 5.32 18.34 -0.96
CA GLU A 315 6.28 18.73 0.08
C GLU A 315 5.55 19.08 1.39
N GLN A 316 6.06 18.57 2.50
CA GLN A 316 5.45 18.77 3.81
C GLN A 316 5.78 20.16 4.37
N THR A 317 4.75 20.91 4.73
CA THR A 317 4.93 22.22 5.38
C THR A 317 5.65 22.08 6.73
N SER A 318 6.34 23.14 7.15
CA SER A 318 7.04 23.17 8.44
C SER A 318 6.09 22.91 9.63
N VAL A 319 4.85 23.37 9.53
CA VAL A 319 3.78 23.14 10.52
C VAL A 319 3.37 21.67 10.55
N SER A 320 3.14 21.06 9.37
CA SER A 320 2.80 19.63 9.27
C SER A 320 3.90 18.76 9.90
N ARG A 321 5.16 19.03 9.55
CA ARG A 321 6.34 18.33 10.11
C ARG A 321 6.42 18.46 11.63
N LYS A 322 6.23 19.67 12.19
CA LYS A 322 6.23 19.89 13.64
C LYS A 322 5.09 19.12 14.34
N ASN A 323 3.91 19.08 13.75
CA ASN A 323 2.77 18.34 14.29
C ASN A 323 3.02 16.83 14.26
N GLN A 324 3.56 16.32 13.15
CA GLN A 324 3.95 14.92 13.02
C GLN A 324 5.01 14.52 14.05
N ALA A 325 6.04 15.35 14.25
CA ALA A 325 7.06 15.12 15.28
C ALA A 325 6.47 15.09 16.71
N ARG A 326 5.53 15.99 17.02
CA ARG A 326 4.84 16.00 18.32
C ARG A 326 3.98 14.75 18.55
N ARG A 327 3.30 14.27 17.51
CA ARG A 327 2.50 13.03 17.58
C ARG A 327 3.38 11.82 17.83
N ARG A 328 4.50 11.68 17.10
CA ARG A 328 5.50 10.64 17.33
C ARG A 328 6.03 10.59 18.77
N VAL A 329 6.25 11.76 19.40
CA VAL A 329 6.68 11.83 20.82
C VAL A 329 5.56 11.37 21.77
N ARG A 330 4.30 11.68 21.48
CA ARG A 330 3.16 11.35 22.35
C ARG A 330 2.74 9.88 22.25
N GLU A 331 2.73 9.32 21.04
CA GLU A 331 2.15 8.01 20.73
C GLU A 331 3.22 6.91 20.54
N GLY A 332 4.51 7.28 20.58
CA GLY A 332 5.65 6.37 20.41
C GLY A 332 5.96 6.04 18.95
N VAL A 333 6.95 5.16 18.75
CA VAL A 333 7.49 4.75 17.42
C VAL A 333 6.48 3.95 16.58
N LYS A 334 5.29 3.63 17.13
CA LYS A 334 4.28 2.81 16.47
C LYS A 334 3.44 3.58 15.42
N GLU A 335 3.69 4.88 15.23
CA GLU A 335 3.01 5.65 14.19
C GLU A 335 3.66 5.43 12.82
N HIS A 336 3.08 4.50 12.05
CA HIS A 336 3.32 4.35 10.61
C HIS A 336 2.92 5.63 9.89
N THR A 337 3.87 6.56 9.84
CA THR A 337 3.63 7.89 9.28
C THR A 337 4.05 7.87 7.82
N GLU A 338 3.08 8.12 6.94
CA GLU A 338 3.16 8.30 5.49
C GLU A 338 4.58 8.55 4.96
N ASN A 339 4.96 7.86 3.88
CA ASN A 339 6.22 8.13 3.19
C ASN A 339 6.09 9.42 2.36
N PRO A 340 6.78 10.54 2.73
CA PRO A 340 6.67 11.79 1.99
C PRO A 340 7.66 11.87 0.82
N PHE A 341 8.40 10.80 0.55
CA PHE A 341 9.53 10.75 -0.38
C PHE A 341 9.28 9.70 -1.47
N ASP A 342 10.05 9.77 -2.55
CA ASP A 342 10.11 8.72 -3.58
C ASP A 342 10.78 7.47 -3.00
N ASP A 343 10.13 6.31 -3.09
CA ASP A 343 10.72 5.02 -2.69
C ASP A 343 11.14 4.15 -3.88
N GLY A 344 11.17 4.75 -5.09
CA GLY A 344 11.43 4.05 -6.33
C GLY A 344 10.15 3.54 -7.01
N THR A 345 8.98 3.62 -6.37
CA THR A 345 7.73 3.07 -6.91
C THR A 345 6.71 4.12 -7.37
N LEU A 346 7.02 5.41 -7.23
CA LEU A 346 6.17 6.48 -7.76
C LEU A 346 6.19 6.51 -9.30
N GLY A 347 5.05 6.88 -9.89
CA GLY A 347 4.86 6.97 -11.33
C GLY A 347 3.42 6.67 -11.75
N TYR A 348 3.20 6.62 -13.05
CA TYR A 348 1.94 6.23 -13.67
C TYR A 348 1.97 4.77 -14.09
N TYR A 349 0.96 4.01 -13.68
CA TYR A 349 0.79 2.60 -14.05
C TYR A 349 -0.33 2.49 -15.06
N PRO A 350 -0.25 1.61 -16.07
CA PRO A 350 -1.43 1.18 -16.80
C PRO A 350 -2.46 0.66 -15.79
N PHE A 351 -3.66 1.24 -15.84
CA PHE A 351 -4.71 1.04 -14.87
C PHE A 351 -5.99 0.62 -15.58
N ILE A 352 -6.37 -0.62 -15.32
CA ILE A 352 -7.42 -1.35 -16.05
C ILE A 352 -8.61 -1.51 -15.11
N SER A 353 -9.79 -1.10 -15.55
CA SER A 353 -11.02 -1.20 -14.78
C SER A 353 -12.08 -2.00 -15.52
N LEU A 354 -12.62 -3.00 -14.84
CA LEU A 354 -13.61 -3.92 -15.36
C LEU A 354 -14.87 -3.81 -14.52
N PHE A 355 -16.02 -3.82 -15.19
CA PHE A 355 -17.34 -3.81 -14.58
C PHE A 355 -18.13 -5.01 -15.07
N ASN A 356 -18.73 -5.74 -14.13
CA ASN A 356 -19.38 -7.03 -14.41
C ASN A 356 -18.38 -7.98 -15.08
N GLU A 357 -18.83 -8.86 -15.96
CA GLU A 357 -18.00 -9.88 -16.62
C GLU A 357 -17.21 -9.32 -17.82
N ALA A 358 -16.83 -8.04 -17.74
CA ALA A 358 -15.94 -7.44 -18.72
C ALA A 358 -14.58 -8.14 -18.67
N SER A 359 -13.99 -8.38 -19.82
CA SER A 359 -12.71 -9.06 -19.94
C SER A 359 -11.83 -8.41 -21.00
N VAL A 360 -10.53 -8.40 -20.71
CA VAL A 360 -9.53 -7.81 -21.58
C VAL A 360 -8.27 -8.66 -21.61
N ARG A 361 -7.47 -8.50 -22.66
CA ARG A 361 -6.13 -9.07 -22.77
C ARG A 361 -5.11 -7.98 -23.06
N LEU A 362 -4.11 -7.87 -22.20
CA LEU A 362 -2.99 -6.95 -22.36
C LEU A 362 -2.06 -7.43 -23.47
N ASN A 363 -1.52 -6.47 -24.22
CA ASN A 363 -0.41 -6.65 -25.14
C ASN A 363 0.66 -5.59 -24.83
N PRO A 364 1.65 -5.91 -23.97
CA PRO A 364 2.73 -5.00 -23.62
C PRO A 364 3.69 -4.65 -24.79
N GLY A 365 3.57 -5.31 -25.94
CA GLY A 365 4.52 -5.21 -27.04
C GLY A 365 5.64 -6.27 -26.97
N PRO A 366 6.63 -6.19 -27.88
CA PRO A 366 6.78 -5.18 -28.93
C PRO A 366 5.87 -5.43 -30.16
N ASN A 367 5.25 -6.60 -30.25
CA ASN A 367 4.44 -6.99 -31.40
C ASN A 367 2.99 -6.53 -31.21
N PHE A 368 2.66 -5.37 -31.79
CA PHE A 368 1.33 -4.77 -31.72
C PHE A 368 0.42 -5.27 -32.84
N ALA A 369 -0.88 -5.43 -32.55
CA ALA A 369 -1.89 -5.73 -33.56
C ALA A 369 -2.09 -4.53 -34.49
N PHE A 370 -1.99 -3.31 -33.93
CA PHE A 370 -2.04 -2.06 -34.65
C PHE A 370 -0.87 -1.17 -34.20
N PRO A 371 0.33 -1.39 -34.78
CA PRO A 371 1.52 -0.59 -34.46
C PRO A 371 1.25 0.90 -34.68
N PRO A 372 1.52 1.78 -33.69
CA PRO A 372 1.33 3.21 -33.86
C PRO A 372 2.45 3.79 -34.74
N PRO A 373 2.31 5.05 -35.20
CA PRO A 373 3.37 5.74 -35.94
C PRO A 373 4.68 5.81 -35.14
N ARG A 374 5.81 5.94 -35.85
CA ARG A 374 7.14 6.04 -35.22
C ARG A 374 7.25 7.23 -34.26
N ASP A 375 6.62 8.35 -34.60
CA ASP A 375 6.52 9.51 -33.74
C ASP A 375 5.06 9.89 -33.46
N ILE A 376 4.61 9.52 -32.26
CA ILE A 376 3.25 9.80 -31.80
C ILE A 376 3.10 11.28 -31.42
N ASP A 377 4.15 11.92 -30.88
CA ASP A 377 4.07 13.31 -30.44
C ASP A 377 4.04 14.28 -31.63
N ALA A 378 4.79 14.00 -32.70
CA ALA A 378 4.70 14.71 -33.97
C ALA A 378 3.29 14.60 -34.58
N MET A 379 2.74 13.38 -34.65
CA MET A 379 1.38 13.16 -35.15
C MET A 379 0.33 13.93 -34.33
N LEU A 380 0.42 13.88 -32.99
CA LEU A 380 -0.52 14.58 -32.09
C LEU A 380 -0.42 16.11 -32.21
N SER A 381 0.75 16.64 -32.56
CA SER A 381 0.95 18.08 -32.78
C SER A 381 0.63 18.53 -34.22
N GLY A 382 0.23 17.62 -35.10
CA GLY A 382 -0.08 17.91 -36.51
C GLY A 382 1.17 18.08 -37.39
N GLN A 383 2.35 17.71 -36.91
CA GLN A 383 3.56 17.69 -37.73
C GLN A 383 3.49 16.51 -38.70
N THR A 384 3.75 16.78 -39.98
CA THR A 384 3.52 15.82 -41.08
C THR A 384 4.81 15.14 -41.55
N GLU A 385 5.96 15.53 -41.02
CA GLU A 385 7.23 14.88 -41.34
C GLU A 385 7.32 13.54 -40.63
N ALA A 386 7.58 12.48 -41.41
CA ALA A 386 7.78 11.15 -40.85
C ALA A 386 9.12 11.14 -40.10
N ALA A 387 9.10 10.81 -38.81
CA ALA A 387 10.32 10.61 -38.06
C ALA A 387 11.07 9.37 -38.57
N ASP A 388 12.39 9.52 -38.74
CA ASP A 388 13.27 8.42 -39.12
C ASP A 388 13.34 7.35 -38.02
N GLU A 389 13.29 7.77 -36.76
CA GLU A 389 13.43 6.92 -35.57
C GLU A 389 12.15 6.90 -34.72
N GLN A 390 11.95 5.79 -33.99
CA GLN A 390 10.83 5.64 -33.08
C GLN A 390 11.06 6.46 -31.79
N THR A 391 10.13 7.35 -31.42
CA THR A 391 10.27 8.26 -30.27
C THR A 391 9.68 7.72 -28.97
N TRP A 392 9.09 6.54 -29.01
CA TRP A 392 8.45 5.86 -27.89
C TRP A 392 8.93 4.42 -27.76
N ARG A 393 8.68 3.80 -26.61
CA ARG A 393 9.11 2.43 -26.32
C ARG A 393 7.93 1.51 -25.98
N PRO A 394 7.97 0.24 -26.39
CA PRO A 394 6.97 -0.73 -25.96
C PRO A 394 7.10 -0.99 -24.46
N ILE A 395 5.97 -1.02 -23.74
CA ILE A 395 5.98 -1.11 -22.28
C ILE A 395 6.59 -2.41 -21.73
N CYS A 396 6.68 -3.46 -22.55
CA CYS A 396 7.35 -4.70 -22.18
C CYS A 396 8.80 -4.49 -21.71
N GLU A 397 9.48 -3.46 -22.25
CA GLU A 397 10.86 -3.11 -21.86
C GLU A 397 10.96 -2.51 -20.46
N ARG A 398 9.86 -2.00 -19.90
CA ARG A 398 9.88 -1.28 -18.61
C ARG A 398 10.12 -2.20 -17.41
N TYR A 399 9.60 -3.43 -17.43
CA TYR A 399 9.70 -4.34 -16.29
C TYR A 399 11.15 -4.73 -15.95
N PRO A 400 11.98 -5.19 -16.92
CA PRO A 400 13.38 -5.50 -16.61
C PRO A 400 14.15 -4.29 -16.09
N GLU A 401 13.97 -3.10 -16.67
CA GLU A 401 14.57 -1.86 -16.17
C GLU A 401 14.15 -1.55 -14.73
N PHE A 402 12.85 -1.71 -14.43
CA PHE A 402 12.34 -1.48 -13.09
C PHE A 402 12.95 -2.46 -12.08
N MET A 403 13.16 -3.72 -12.45
CA MET A 403 13.80 -4.69 -11.56
C MET A 403 15.28 -4.40 -11.35
N GLU A 404 16.00 -4.00 -12.40
CA GLU A 404 17.38 -3.52 -12.28
C GLU A 404 17.46 -2.31 -11.33
N GLU A 405 16.57 -1.32 -11.48
CA GLU A 405 16.45 -0.21 -10.55
C GLU A 405 16.23 -0.70 -9.12
N GLN A 406 15.30 -1.66 -8.89
CA GLN A 406 15.04 -2.18 -7.55
C GLN A 406 16.24 -2.88 -6.93
N TRP A 407 17.04 -3.60 -7.71
CA TRP A 407 18.26 -4.25 -7.22
C TRP A 407 19.40 -3.26 -6.97
N GLU A 408 19.54 -2.21 -7.78
CA GLU A 408 20.46 -1.11 -7.48
C GLU A 408 20.08 -0.42 -6.17
N LEU A 409 18.79 -0.21 -5.93
CA LEU A 409 18.31 0.29 -4.63
C LEU A 409 18.65 -0.67 -3.48
N ASP A 410 18.58 -1.99 -3.69
CA ASP A 410 18.97 -2.97 -2.66
C ASP A 410 20.46 -2.87 -2.31
N LYS A 411 21.32 -2.64 -3.31
CA LYS A 411 22.76 -2.42 -3.09
C LYS A 411 23.02 -1.15 -2.28
N LEU A 412 22.26 -0.08 -2.55
CA LEU A 412 22.34 1.16 -1.78
C LEU A 412 21.87 0.98 -0.34
N ASP A 413 20.75 0.28 -0.12
CA ASP A 413 20.23 -0.04 1.21
C ASP A 413 21.25 -0.87 2.01
N GLU A 414 21.88 -1.87 1.38
CA GLU A 414 22.91 -2.70 2.03
C GLU A 414 24.15 -1.87 2.41
N ALA A 415 24.62 -0.98 1.52
CA ALA A 415 25.73 -0.09 1.83
C ALA A 415 25.42 0.87 3.00
N GLU A 416 24.20 1.41 3.05
CA GLU A 416 23.74 2.22 4.18
C GLU A 416 23.65 1.40 5.48
N ALA A 417 23.13 0.16 5.40
CA ALA A 417 23.02 -0.74 6.55
C ALA A 417 24.38 -1.16 7.11
N VAL A 418 25.39 -1.36 6.27
CA VAL A 418 26.78 -1.62 6.70
C VAL A 418 27.32 -0.44 7.50
N ILE A 419 27.18 0.78 6.98
CA ILE A 419 27.61 2.00 7.68
C ILE A 419 26.87 2.17 9.01
N GLU A 420 25.57 1.89 9.05
CA GLU A 420 24.78 1.96 10.29
C GLU A 420 25.19 0.88 11.30
N ALA A 421 25.42 -0.35 10.85
CA ALA A 421 25.89 -1.45 11.69
C ALA A 421 27.26 -1.14 12.33
N GLU A 422 28.19 -0.57 11.57
CA GLU A 422 29.49 -0.11 12.09
C GLU A 422 29.32 0.96 13.17
N LYS A 423 28.47 1.97 12.92
CA LYS A 423 28.16 3.02 13.91
C LYS A 423 27.54 2.44 15.19
N MET A 424 26.61 1.49 15.05
CA MET A 424 25.99 0.81 16.19
C MET A 424 27.00 -0.01 16.97
N ALA A 425 27.90 -0.74 16.31
CA ALA A 425 28.95 -1.52 16.95
C ALA A 425 29.91 -0.62 17.75
N ILE A 426 30.33 0.52 17.19
CA ILE A 426 31.16 1.51 17.90
C ILE A 426 30.40 2.07 19.12
N ALA A 427 29.11 2.42 18.97
CA ALA A 427 28.31 2.93 20.06
C ALA A 427 28.12 1.90 21.19
N GLU A 428 27.93 0.63 20.85
CA GLU A 428 27.84 -0.48 21.80
C GLU A 428 29.17 -0.69 22.54
N GLN A 429 30.31 -0.64 21.84
CA GLN A 429 31.63 -0.71 22.47
C GLN A 429 31.82 0.40 23.51
N VAL A 430 31.51 1.65 23.14
CA VAL A 430 31.58 2.81 24.06
C VAL A 430 30.64 2.64 25.26
N GLN A 431 29.42 2.11 25.06
CA GLN A 431 28.50 1.84 26.17
C GLN A 431 29.01 0.72 27.08
N ASN A 432 29.57 -0.34 26.52
CA ASN A 432 30.14 -1.47 27.27
C ASN A 432 31.37 -1.05 28.08
N GLU A 433 32.22 -0.17 27.55
CA GLU A 433 33.32 0.45 28.29
C GLU A 433 32.81 1.29 29.46
N LYS A 434 31.81 2.16 29.22
CA LYS A 434 31.16 2.96 30.28
C LYS A 434 30.53 2.07 31.35
N ARG A 435 29.88 0.96 30.96
CA ARG A 435 29.29 -0.02 31.89
C ARG A 435 30.36 -0.71 32.74
N THR A 436 31.45 -1.14 32.11
CA THR A 436 32.61 -1.75 32.77
C THR A 436 33.28 -0.79 33.74
N GLN A 437 33.49 0.48 33.36
CA GLN A 437 34.05 1.50 34.24
C GLN A 437 33.15 1.79 35.45
N ARG A 438 31.83 1.87 35.25
CA ARG A 438 30.85 2.03 36.36
C ARG A 438 30.90 0.83 37.32
N GLN A 439 31.00 -0.39 36.79
CA GLN A 439 31.10 -1.59 37.60
C GLN A 439 32.40 -1.63 38.42
N LYS A 440 33.54 -1.27 37.82
CA LYS A 440 34.83 -1.13 38.53
C LYS A 440 34.74 -0.09 39.66
N LYS A 441 34.16 1.09 39.41
CA LYS A 441 33.94 2.11 40.45
C LYS A 441 33.06 1.62 41.58
N ARG A 442 31.98 0.88 41.28
CA ARG A 442 31.08 0.30 42.30
C ARG A 442 31.80 -0.75 43.16
N GLN A 443 32.60 -1.63 42.55
CA GLN A 443 33.40 -2.62 43.27
C GLN A 443 34.43 -1.94 44.20
N GLN A 444 35.14 -0.92 43.71
CA GLN A 444 36.09 -0.17 44.54
C GLN A 444 35.41 0.53 45.73
N ALA A 445 34.23 1.10 45.53
CA ALA A 445 33.45 1.72 46.61
C ALA A 445 32.99 0.67 47.65
N GLU A 446 32.59 -0.52 47.22
CA GLU A 446 32.18 -1.61 48.11
C GLU A 446 33.37 -2.15 48.93
N VAL A 447 34.53 -2.32 48.29
CA VAL A 447 35.78 -2.70 48.99
C VAL A 447 36.14 -1.64 50.04
N ARG A 448 36.12 -0.34 49.69
CA ARG A 448 36.36 0.75 50.65
C ARG A 448 35.36 0.72 51.81
N LYS A 449 34.09 0.42 51.53
CA LYS A 449 33.05 0.29 52.57
C LYS A 449 33.32 -0.89 53.50
N ARG A 450 33.74 -2.04 52.97
CA ARG A 450 34.11 -3.22 53.77
C ARG A 450 35.34 -2.99 54.64
N VAL A 451 36.38 -2.36 54.09
CA VAL A 451 37.58 -1.99 54.86
C VAL A 451 37.21 -1.05 56.01
N LYS A 452 36.38 -0.03 55.75
CA LYS A 452 35.91 0.90 56.79
C LYS A 452 35.06 0.20 57.88
N LEU A 453 34.28 -0.81 57.52
CA LEU A 453 33.52 -1.64 58.46
C LEU A 453 34.43 -2.57 59.29
N SER A 454 35.53 -3.07 58.74
CA SER A 454 36.49 -3.91 59.47
C SER A 454 37.46 -3.13 60.38
N GLU A 455 37.65 -1.83 60.14
CA GLU A 455 38.48 -0.94 60.99
C GLU A 455 37.71 -0.35 62.19
N THR A 456 36.42 -0.65 62.35
CA THR A 456 35.63 -0.21 63.51
C THR A 456 35.70 -1.30 64.59
N PRO A 457 36.23 -1.05 65.81
CA PRO A 457 36.37 -2.09 66.83
C PRO A 457 35.01 -2.51 67.40
N MET A 458 34.83 -3.83 67.59
CA MET A 458 33.82 -4.38 68.49
C MET A 458 34.09 -3.91 69.93
N PRO A 459 33.13 -3.29 70.64
CA PRO A 459 33.27 -3.11 72.08
C PRO A 459 32.84 -4.41 72.79
N GLU A 460 33.72 -4.98 73.61
CA GLU A 460 33.36 -6.05 74.56
C GLU A 460 32.86 -5.45 75.88
N ASP A 461 31.56 -5.69 76.09
CA ASP A 461 30.76 -5.97 77.30
C ASP A 461 31.14 -5.43 78.70
N SER A 462 30.18 -4.73 79.32
CA SER A 462 29.88 -4.83 80.77
C SER A 462 28.49 -4.26 81.11
N SER A 463 27.54 -5.17 81.32
CA SER A 463 26.48 -5.20 82.34
C SER A 463 25.91 -3.90 82.96
N VAL A 464 24.58 -3.77 82.81
CA VAL A 464 23.55 -3.39 83.81
C VAL A 464 23.61 -2.00 84.44
N PHE A 465 22.67 -1.11 84.05
CA PHE A 465 21.89 -0.29 84.99
C PHE A 465 20.46 -0.06 84.48
N LEU A 466 19.53 -0.05 85.43
CA LEU A 466 18.08 -0.14 85.30
C LEU A 466 17.37 1.15 84.81
N ASN A 467 16.23 0.92 84.14
CA ASN A 467 15.03 1.73 83.82
C ASN A 467 14.68 2.98 84.70
N PRO A 468 13.80 3.94 84.27
CA PRO A 468 12.48 3.66 83.68
C PRO A 468 11.95 4.60 82.56
N GLN A 469 10.87 4.12 81.90
CA GLN A 469 10.03 4.78 80.87
C GLN A 469 9.48 6.16 81.26
N PRO A 470 9.04 6.98 80.27
CA PRO A 470 7.59 7.05 80.00
C PRO A 470 7.19 7.12 78.50
N THR A 471 6.13 6.35 78.18
CA THR A 471 5.01 6.55 77.22
C THR A 471 5.19 7.26 75.85
N PRO A 472 4.65 6.71 74.74
CA PRO A 472 4.63 7.33 73.41
C PRO A 472 3.25 7.88 72.98
N GLN A 473 3.23 8.96 72.18
CA GLN A 473 2.14 9.35 71.24
C GLN A 473 2.55 10.63 70.45
N PRO A 474 2.00 10.92 69.24
CA PRO A 474 2.36 10.27 67.97
C PRO A 474 2.72 11.31 66.86
N SER A 475 3.28 10.88 65.73
CA SER A 475 3.16 11.57 64.42
C SER A 475 3.69 10.72 63.24
N PRO A 476 3.22 10.96 62.00
CA PRO A 476 2.68 9.86 61.20
C PRO A 476 3.43 9.53 59.90
N LEU A 477 3.07 8.35 59.38
CA LEU A 477 3.01 7.95 57.96
C LEU A 477 4.31 7.76 57.18
N ARG A 478 4.76 6.50 57.21
CA ARG A 478 5.44 5.80 56.11
C ARG A 478 4.41 5.39 55.04
N HIS A 479 4.86 5.28 53.79
CA HIS A 479 4.75 4.02 53.04
C HIS A 479 5.77 3.98 51.90
N GLU A 480 6.89 3.32 52.16
CA GLU A 480 7.60 2.53 51.17
C GLU A 480 6.99 1.12 51.17
N THR A 481 6.83 0.54 49.98
CA THR A 481 6.77 -0.92 49.80
C THR A 481 7.72 -1.31 48.68
N ALA A 482 8.81 -1.95 49.07
CA ALA A 482 9.52 -2.91 48.25
C ALA A 482 8.77 -4.25 48.30
N PHE A 483 8.84 -5.06 47.25
CA PHE A 483 8.53 -6.48 47.33
C PHE A 483 9.61 -7.32 46.64
N VAL A 484 9.97 -8.38 47.34
CA VAL A 484 10.93 -9.44 47.02
C VAL A 484 10.19 -10.64 46.42
N ILE A 485 10.91 -11.42 45.62
CA ILE A 485 10.55 -12.68 44.98
C ILE A 485 10.55 -13.85 45.99
N GLU A 486 9.57 -14.76 45.97
CA GLU A 486 9.82 -16.21 45.79
C GLU A 486 8.56 -17.07 45.56
N ALA A 487 8.72 -17.98 44.59
CA ALA A 487 8.15 -19.32 44.38
C ALA A 487 6.68 -19.68 44.72
N GLY A 488 5.96 -20.12 43.68
CA GLY A 488 5.43 -21.49 43.64
C GLY A 488 3.91 -21.73 43.64
N LEU A 489 3.43 -22.29 42.51
CA LEU A 489 2.29 -23.21 42.32
C LEU A 489 0.89 -22.69 41.95
N ASN A 490 0.48 -23.18 40.76
CA ASN A 490 -0.82 -23.67 40.32
C ASN A 490 -2.00 -22.73 40.00
N ASN A 491 -2.29 -22.76 38.69
CA ASN A 491 -3.59 -22.86 38.02
C ASN A 491 -4.32 -21.58 37.54
N PRO A 492 -5.06 -21.72 36.41
CA PRO A 492 -5.11 -20.72 35.35
C PRO A 492 -6.37 -19.86 35.41
N SER A 493 -6.26 -18.67 34.85
CA SER A 493 -7.38 -17.73 34.64
C SER A 493 -7.67 -17.51 33.15
N PRO A 494 -8.88 -17.05 32.81
CA PRO A 494 -9.67 -17.70 31.77
C PRO A 494 -9.71 -16.94 30.43
N LEU A 495 -9.94 -17.73 29.38
CA LEU A 495 -10.43 -17.33 28.08
C LEU A 495 -11.78 -16.58 28.21
N ARG A 496 -11.87 -15.38 27.63
CA ARG A 496 -13.16 -14.76 27.28
C ARG A 496 -13.41 -14.98 25.80
N GLN A 497 -14.11 -16.06 25.50
CA GLN A 497 -14.90 -16.23 24.29
C GLN A 497 -16.25 -15.51 24.51
N HIS A 498 -16.70 -14.75 23.52
CA HIS A 498 -18.09 -14.30 23.46
C HIS A 498 -18.91 -15.37 22.76
N SER A 499 -19.80 -15.99 23.53
CA SER A 499 -20.82 -16.94 23.08
C SER A 499 -22.10 -16.22 22.62
N VAL A 500 -22.65 -16.80 21.57
CA VAL A 500 -23.99 -16.62 20.98
C VAL A 500 -25.10 -16.93 22.00
N PRO A 501 -26.28 -16.27 21.96
CA PRO A 501 -27.46 -16.74 22.67
C PRO A 501 -28.25 -17.73 21.79
N GLY A 502 -28.51 -18.91 22.34
CA GLY A 502 -29.54 -19.83 21.84
C GLY A 502 -30.73 -19.80 22.78
N ASP A 503 -31.91 -19.52 22.23
CA ASP A 503 -33.19 -19.92 22.82
C ASP A 503 -33.53 -21.32 22.28
N ALA A 504 -33.91 -22.21 23.19
CA ALA A 504 -34.52 -23.48 22.90
C ALA A 504 -36.01 -23.37 23.22
N ASP A 505 -36.85 -23.79 22.28
CA ASP A 505 -38.10 -24.48 22.58
C ASP A 505 -38.24 -25.62 21.58
N GLY A 506 -38.42 -26.83 22.13
CA GLY A 506 -38.38 -28.07 21.38
C GLY A 506 -39.65 -28.40 20.61
N VAL A 507 -39.63 -29.53 19.92
CA VAL A 507 -40.61 -30.62 20.02
C VAL A 507 -40.26 -31.71 18.98
N GLN A 508 -40.18 -32.92 19.52
CA GLN A 508 -40.41 -34.26 18.96
C GLN A 508 -39.62 -34.80 17.74
N VAL A 509 -38.92 -35.88 18.08
CA VAL A 509 -38.47 -37.00 17.26
C VAL A 509 -39.68 -37.83 16.84
N ASP A 510 -39.73 -38.25 15.58
CA ASP A 510 -40.26 -39.56 15.18
C ASP A 510 -39.35 -40.13 14.09
N ASP A 511 -38.95 -41.38 14.31
CA ASP A 511 -38.08 -42.21 13.48
C ASP A 511 -38.88 -43.00 12.43
N ASP A 512 -38.19 -43.29 11.31
CA ASP A 512 -38.27 -44.52 10.50
C ASP A 512 -39.31 -44.63 9.32
N PRO A 513 -39.15 -45.59 8.36
CA PRO A 513 -38.33 -45.40 7.15
C PRO A 513 -39.01 -45.85 5.83
N ALA A 514 -38.24 -45.76 4.74
CA ALA A 514 -38.37 -46.47 3.45
C ALA A 514 -39.46 -46.00 2.45
N GLN A 515 -39.05 -45.69 1.21
CA GLN A 515 -39.23 -46.61 0.08
C GLN A 515 -38.56 -46.11 -1.22
N ILE A 516 -38.13 -47.10 -2.00
CA ILE A 516 -37.57 -47.07 -3.35
C ILE A 516 -38.75 -47.24 -4.33
N GLU A 517 -38.85 -46.43 -5.39
CA GLU A 517 -39.19 -46.83 -6.79
C GLU A 517 -39.27 -45.59 -7.71
N VAL A 518 -38.38 -45.43 -8.70
CA VAL A 518 -38.47 -45.77 -10.15
C VAL A 518 -39.67 -45.17 -10.94
N VAL A 519 -39.34 -44.55 -12.09
CA VAL A 519 -40.17 -44.22 -13.28
C VAL A 519 -41.01 -42.93 -13.11
N ARG A 520 -40.86 -41.85 -13.90
CA ARG A 520 -40.74 -41.72 -15.36
C ARG A 520 -40.19 -40.35 -15.75
#